data_AF-A0A7J8EBG4-F1
#
_entry.id   AF-A0A7J8EBG4-F1
#
_cell.length_a   1.000
_cell.length_b   1.000
_cell.length_c   1.000
_cell.angle_alpha   90.00
_cell.angle_beta   90.00
_cell.angle_gamma   90.00
#
_symmetry.space_group_name_H-M   'P 1'
#
loop_
_entity.id
_entity.type
_entity.pdbx_description
1 polymer ?
#
loop_
_entity_poly.entity_id
_entity_poly.type
_entity_poly.pdbx_seq_one_letter_code
_entity_poly.pdbx_strand_id
1 'polypeptide(L)'
;METPTLATSSALWALLLATLGSAAGQPLGGDTVCTARPLAKYSITFTGKWSQTAFPKQYPLFRPPAQWSSLLGAVHSSDYSLWRQDQYASNGLRDFAERGEAWALMKEMQAAGERLQSVHTVFSAPAVPSGTGQTSAELEAHARHSLVSFVVRIVPSPDWFVGIDSLDLCDGDRWREEVTVDLYPHDAGTDSGFTFSSPNFATIPQDTVTEVRV
;
A
#
# COMPACT_ATOMS: atom_id res chain seq x y z
N MET A 1 -86.45 45.35 11.17
CA MET A 1 -85.80 46.55 11.73
C MET A 1 -84.31 46.37 11.58
N GLU A 2 -83.66 47.39 11.02
CA GLU A 2 -82.23 47.71 11.10
C GLU A 2 -81.22 46.83 10.32
N THR A 3 -80.62 47.45 9.30
CA THR A 3 -79.33 47.16 8.65
C THR A 3 -78.15 47.77 9.47
N PRO A 4 -76.90 47.85 8.95
CA PRO A 4 -75.79 46.89 8.98
C PRO A 4 -74.59 47.44 9.81
N THR A 5 -73.46 46.71 9.93
CA THR A 5 -72.13 47.36 9.98
C THR A 5 -70.98 46.37 9.73
N LEU A 6 -70.10 46.76 8.78
CA LEU A 6 -68.79 46.16 8.56
C LEU A 6 -67.85 46.45 9.74
N ALA A 7 -66.99 45.49 10.06
CA ALA A 7 -65.67 45.76 10.62
C ALA A 7 -64.64 44.91 9.89
N THR A 8 -63.81 45.60 9.11
CA THR A 8 -62.58 45.10 8.52
C THR A 8 -61.54 44.87 9.62
N SER A 9 -60.83 43.75 9.60
CA SER A 9 -59.55 43.65 10.29
C SER A 9 -58.57 42.84 9.45
N SER A 10 -57.43 43.48 9.24
CA SER A 10 -56.32 43.15 8.38
C SER A 10 -55.54 41.93 8.86
N ALA A 11 -55.17 41.09 7.88
CA ALA A 11 -53.90 40.40 7.68
C ALA A 11 -53.10 39.93 8.92
N LEU A 12 -52.68 38.66 8.87
CA LEU A 12 -51.25 38.29 8.82
C LEU A 12 -51.19 36.81 8.40
N TRP A 13 -51.24 36.55 7.09
CA TRP A 13 -50.81 35.25 6.58
C TRP A 13 -49.28 35.24 6.64
N ALA A 14 -48.74 34.49 7.60
CA ALA A 14 -47.33 34.16 7.60
C ALA A 14 -47.06 33.28 6.37
N LEU A 15 -46.61 33.89 5.27
CA LEU A 15 -46.04 33.15 4.15
C LEU A 15 -44.73 32.50 4.64
N LEU A 16 -44.77 31.19 4.90
CA LEU A 16 -43.57 30.37 4.92
C LEU A 16 -43.05 30.26 3.48
N LEU A 17 -42.15 31.16 3.10
CA LEU A 17 -41.33 31.02 1.90
C LEU A 17 -40.25 29.97 2.18
N ALA A 18 -40.55 28.72 1.85
CA ALA A 18 -39.52 27.69 1.71
C ALA A 18 -38.77 27.96 0.40
N THR A 19 -37.67 28.72 0.47
CA THR A 19 -36.74 28.83 -0.65
C THR A 19 -36.01 27.50 -0.78
N LEU A 20 -36.22 26.78 -1.90
CA LEU A 20 -35.28 25.75 -2.33
C LEU A 20 -33.94 26.43 -2.61
N GLY A 21 -33.07 26.46 -1.60
CA GLY A 21 -31.67 26.70 -1.83
C GLY A 21 -31.14 25.51 -2.61
N SER A 22 -30.76 25.73 -3.87
CA SER A 22 -29.85 24.82 -4.56
C SER A 22 -28.54 24.86 -3.79
N ALA A 23 -28.39 23.97 -2.82
CA ALA A 23 -27.06 23.54 -2.42
C ALA A 23 -26.47 22.90 -3.68
N ALA A 24 -25.66 23.68 -4.42
CA ALA A 24 -24.66 23.08 -5.27
C ALA A 24 -23.82 22.23 -4.32
N GLY A 25 -24.16 20.93 -4.26
CA GLY A 25 -23.33 19.95 -3.60
C GLY A 25 -21.97 20.09 -4.25
N GLN A 26 -21.02 20.68 -3.53
CA GLN A 26 -19.63 20.44 -3.84
C GLN A 26 -19.50 18.92 -3.88
N PRO A 27 -18.96 18.33 -4.96
CA PRO A 27 -18.65 16.92 -4.92
C PRO A 27 -17.71 16.75 -3.72
N LEU A 28 -18.21 16.09 -2.68
CA LEU A 28 -17.37 15.45 -1.68
C LEU A 28 -16.32 14.73 -2.51
N GLY A 29 -15.05 15.08 -2.34
CA GLY A 29 -13.95 14.54 -3.13
C GLY A 29 -14.07 13.02 -3.16
N GLY A 30 -14.66 12.51 -4.24
CA GLY A 30 -14.89 11.11 -4.40
C GLY A 30 -13.54 10.50 -4.67
N ASP A 31 -13.26 9.35 -4.07
CA ASP A 31 -12.22 8.46 -4.55
C ASP A 31 -12.30 8.48 -6.07
N THR A 32 -11.28 9.05 -6.72
CA THR A 32 -11.26 9.20 -8.16
C THR A 32 -11.18 7.81 -8.74
N VAL A 33 -12.35 7.23 -9.03
CA VAL A 33 -12.48 5.91 -9.63
C VAL A 33 -11.63 5.92 -10.89
N CYS A 34 -10.65 5.01 -10.97
CA CYS A 34 -9.78 4.94 -12.12
C CYS A 34 -10.59 4.61 -13.38
N THR A 35 -10.47 5.48 -14.38
CA THR A 35 -11.11 5.34 -15.70
C THR A 35 -10.09 5.31 -16.84
N ALA A 36 -8.80 5.26 -16.50
CA ALA A 36 -7.70 5.28 -17.45
C ALA A 36 -7.79 4.12 -18.47
N ARG A 37 -7.59 4.47 -19.75
CA ARG A 37 -7.58 3.55 -20.89
C ARG A 37 -6.54 4.02 -21.92
N PRO A 38 -5.83 3.12 -22.63
CA PRO A 38 -5.85 1.65 -22.50
C PRO A 38 -5.10 1.16 -21.25
N LEU A 39 -4.84 -0.15 -21.15
CA LEU A 39 -3.92 -0.73 -20.17
C LEU A 39 -2.52 -0.08 -20.27
N ALA A 40 -1.82 0.00 -19.14
CA ALA A 40 -0.49 0.61 -19.05
C ALA A 40 0.55 -0.41 -18.59
N LYS A 41 1.71 -0.37 -19.23
CA LYS A 41 2.88 -1.19 -18.88
C LYS A 41 3.89 -0.32 -18.16
N TYR A 42 4.44 -0.84 -17.08
CA TYR A 42 5.42 -0.16 -16.24
C TYR A 42 6.63 -1.06 -16.01
N SER A 43 7.80 -0.43 -15.97
CA SER A 43 9.01 -1.03 -15.42
C SER A 43 9.19 -0.54 -13.99
N ILE A 44 9.20 -1.45 -13.02
CA ILE A 44 9.57 -1.13 -11.64
C ILE A 44 11.06 -1.37 -11.46
N THR A 45 11.79 -0.37 -10.98
CA THR A 45 13.22 -0.48 -10.66
C THR A 45 13.44 -0.27 -9.17
N PHE A 46 13.86 -1.33 -8.47
CA PHE A 46 14.32 -1.23 -7.09
C PHE A 46 15.80 -0.88 -7.06
N THR A 47 16.15 0.13 -6.25
CA THR A 47 17.54 0.55 -6.05
C THR A 47 17.91 0.43 -4.57
N GLY A 48 18.72 -0.58 -4.25
CA GLY A 48 19.30 -0.72 -2.92
C GLY A 48 20.25 0.44 -2.62
N LYS A 49 19.98 1.16 -1.52
CA LYS A 49 20.81 2.28 -1.03
C LYS A 49 21.48 1.95 0.32
N TRP A 50 21.48 0.68 0.74
CA TRP A 50 22.08 0.25 2.00
C TRP A 50 23.59 0.11 1.84
N SER A 51 24.32 1.18 2.12
CA SER A 51 25.78 1.20 2.09
C SER A 51 26.36 1.38 3.49
N GLN A 52 27.59 0.91 3.71
CA GLN A 52 28.31 1.11 4.97
C GLN A 52 28.51 2.60 5.30
N THR A 53 28.62 3.47 4.29
CA THR A 53 28.77 4.91 4.48
C THR A 53 27.47 5.54 5.01
N ALA A 54 26.33 5.18 4.44
CA ALA A 54 25.04 5.72 4.85
C ALA A 54 24.52 5.09 6.16
N PHE A 55 24.78 3.80 6.36
CA PHE A 55 24.32 3.02 7.51
C PHE A 55 25.49 2.26 8.16
N PRO A 56 26.39 2.96 8.88
CA PRO A 56 27.63 2.36 9.39
C PRO A 56 27.40 1.43 10.59
N LYS A 57 26.31 1.62 11.34
CA LYS A 57 26.03 0.87 12.57
C LYS A 57 25.76 -0.59 12.23
N GLN A 58 26.67 -1.47 12.66
CA GLN A 58 26.56 -2.93 12.51
C GLN A 58 26.31 -3.40 11.07
N TYR A 59 26.81 -2.67 10.07
CA TYR A 59 26.68 -3.05 8.67
C TYR A 59 27.22 -4.48 8.42
N PRO A 60 26.40 -5.44 7.97
CA PRO A 60 26.83 -6.83 7.78
C PRO A 60 27.85 -6.99 6.66
N LEU A 61 29.08 -7.40 7.01
CA LEU A 61 30.17 -7.60 6.05
C LEU A 61 30.38 -9.07 5.67
N PHE A 62 29.95 -10.02 6.50
CA PHE A 62 30.21 -11.44 6.29
C PHE A 62 29.13 -12.34 6.91
N ARG A 63 28.86 -13.46 6.24
CA ARG A 63 27.99 -14.58 6.68
C ARG A 63 26.59 -14.17 7.19
N PRO A 64 25.69 -13.69 6.31
CA PRO A 64 25.93 -13.20 4.95
C PRO A 64 26.28 -11.70 4.93
N PRO A 65 26.89 -11.17 3.86
CA PRO A 65 27.02 -9.73 3.66
C PRO A 65 25.65 -9.06 3.48
N ALA A 66 25.59 -7.76 3.72
CA ALA A 66 24.41 -6.94 3.46
C ALA A 66 23.96 -7.08 2.01
N GLN A 67 22.70 -7.46 1.81
CA GLN A 67 22.09 -7.73 0.51
C GLN A 67 20.56 -7.63 0.62
N TRP A 68 19.87 -7.87 -0.49
CA TRP A 68 18.41 -7.85 -0.58
C TRP A 68 17.90 -9.19 -1.11
N SER A 69 16.74 -9.64 -0.63
CA SER A 69 16.05 -10.78 -1.25
C SER A 69 15.59 -10.46 -2.67
N SER A 70 15.02 -11.44 -3.36
CA SER A 70 14.20 -11.17 -4.54
C SER A 70 13.10 -10.17 -4.17
N LEU A 71 12.70 -9.35 -5.14
CA LEU A 71 11.51 -8.52 -5.01
C LEU A 71 10.29 -9.36 -5.35
N LEU A 72 9.23 -9.26 -4.56
CA LEU A 72 7.96 -9.90 -4.86
C LEU A 72 6.82 -8.90 -4.67
N GLY A 73 5.92 -8.82 -5.64
CA GLY A 73 4.80 -7.89 -5.60
C GLY A 73 3.64 -8.29 -6.49
N ALA A 74 2.59 -7.49 -6.44
CA ALA A 74 1.39 -7.68 -7.23
C ALA A 74 0.78 -6.34 -7.66
N VAL A 75 0.10 -6.38 -8.80
CA VAL A 75 -0.84 -5.35 -9.25
C VAL A 75 -2.24 -5.79 -8.83
N HIS A 76 -2.94 -4.96 -8.06
CA HIS A 76 -4.17 -5.36 -7.36
C HIS A 76 -5.20 -4.23 -7.21
N SER A 77 -6.40 -4.57 -6.74
CA SER A 77 -7.45 -3.64 -6.32
C SER A 77 -7.34 -3.37 -4.82
N SER A 78 -8.13 -2.42 -4.30
CA SER A 78 -8.21 -2.12 -2.86
C SER A 78 -8.76 -3.28 -2.01
N ASP A 79 -9.34 -4.31 -2.63
CA ASP A 79 -9.85 -5.51 -1.96
C ASP A 79 -8.72 -6.48 -1.54
N TYR A 80 -7.48 -6.22 -1.94
CA TYR A 80 -6.30 -6.97 -1.53
C TYR A 80 -5.29 -6.05 -0.84
N SER A 81 -4.61 -6.59 0.17
CA SER A 81 -3.47 -5.95 0.82
C SER A 81 -2.36 -6.99 0.95
N LEU A 82 -1.18 -6.67 0.43
CA LEU A 82 0.02 -7.51 0.55
C LEU A 82 0.61 -7.42 1.96
N TRP A 83 0.69 -6.19 2.47
CA TRP A 83 1.09 -5.81 3.80
C TRP A 83 0.54 -4.41 4.08
N ARG A 84 0.45 -4.01 5.35
CA ARG A 84 0.06 -2.66 5.74
C ARG A 84 0.62 -2.34 7.12
N GLN A 85 1.04 -1.10 7.31
CA GLN A 85 1.45 -0.62 8.63
C GLN A 85 0.31 -0.77 9.64
N ASP A 86 0.65 -1.13 10.88
CA ASP A 86 -0.29 -1.37 11.97
C ASP A 86 -1.28 -2.53 11.68
N GLN A 87 -0.94 -3.44 10.76
CA GLN A 87 -1.65 -4.69 10.52
C GLN A 87 -0.72 -5.90 10.69
N TYR A 88 -1.28 -7.06 10.99
CA TYR A 88 -0.50 -8.29 11.14
C TYR A 88 0.01 -8.80 9.79
N ALA A 89 1.26 -9.25 9.75
CA ALA A 89 1.80 -9.97 8.61
C ALA A 89 1.06 -11.30 8.40
N SER A 90 0.75 -11.64 7.14
CA SER A 90 0.26 -12.97 6.78
C SER A 90 1.32 -14.04 7.05
N ASN A 91 0.93 -15.32 7.03
CA ASN A 91 1.90 -16.41 7.16
C ASN A 91 2.91 -16.39 5.99
N GLY A 92 2.45 -16.13 4.76
CA GLY A 92 3.33 -15.97 3.61
C GLY A 92 4.28 -14.79 3.77
N LEU A 93 3.79 -13.65 4.27
CA LEU A 93 4.64 -12.48 4.49
C LEU A 93 5.66 -12.72 5.60
N ARG A 94 5.28 -13.39 6.70
CA ARG A 94 6.22 -13.81 7.75
C ARG A 94 7.35 -14.66 7.18
N ASP A 95 7.00 -15.69 6.42
CA ASP A 95 7.98 -16.62 5.86
C ASP A 95 8.94 -15.91 4.87
N PHE A 96 8.42 -14.97 4.09
CA PHE A 96 9.22 -14.12 3.22
C PHE A 96 10.09 -13.14 4.00
N ALA A 97 9.52 -12.45 4.99
CA ALA A 97 10.16 -11.42 5.78
C ALA A 97 11.27 -11.99 6.67
N GLU A 98 11.17 -13.23 7.16
CA GLU A 98 12.16 -13.88 8.02
C GLU A 98 13.21 -14.70 7.24
N ARG A 99 12.84 -15.30 6.11
CA ARG A 99 13.69 -16.30 5.43
C ARG A 99 13.86 -16.07 3.93
N GLY A 100 13.13 -15.14 3.35
CA GLY A 100 13.07 -14.97 1.89
C GLY A 100 12.27 -16.08 1.18
N GLU A 101 11.49 -16.87 1.91
CA GLU A 101 10.69 -17.97 1.37
C GLU A 101 9.41 -17.44 0.71
N ALA A 102 9.47 -17.23 -0.61
CA ALA A 102 8.42 -16.59 -1.39
C ALA A 102 7.18 -17.46 -1.69
N TRP A 103 7.29 -18.79 -1.58
CA TRP A 103 6.28 -19.71 -2.10
C TRP A 103 4.89 -19.50 -1.48
N ALA A 104 4.81 -19.40 -0.16
CA ALA A 104 3.54 -19.20 0.55
C ALA A 104 2.91 -17.86 0.19
N LEU A 105 3.69 -16.77 0.16
CA LEU A 105 3.22 -15.44 -0.22
C LEU A 105 2.73 -15.38 -1.67
N MET A 106 3.44 -16.04 -2.59
CA MET A 106 2.99 -16.19 -3.99
C MET A 106 1.65 -16.91 -4.08
N LYS A 107 1.45 -17.96 -3.28
CA LYS A 107 0.18 -18.70 -3.24
C LYS A 107 -0.96 -17.88 -2.67
N GLU A 108 -0.71 -17.05 -1.67
CA GLU A 108 -1.71 -16.11 -1.12
C GLU A 108 -2.16 -15.10 -2.17
N MET A 109 -1.23 -14.47 -2.90
CA MET A 109 -1.56 -13.53 -3.99
C MET A 109 -2.33 -14.19 -5.14
N GLN A 110 -1.92 -15.39 -5.56
CA GLN A 110 -2.63 -16.17 -6.59
C GLN A 110 -4.04 -16.52 -6.16
N ALA A 111 -4.23 -16.97 -4.93
CA ALA A 111 -5.55 -17.31 -4.39
C ALA A 111 -6.47 -16.07 -4.29
N ALA A 112 -5.92 -14.89 -3.97
CA ALA A 112 -6.68 -13.64 -3.98
C ALA A 112 -7.14 -13.26 -5.40
N GLY A 113 -6.27 -13.43 -6.41
CA GLY A 113 -6.63 -13.26 -7.82
C GLY A 113 -7.73 -14.23 -8.27
N GLU A 114 -7.61 -15.52 -7.94
CA GLU A 114 -8.60 -16.53 -8.35
C GLU A 114 -9.96 -16.36 -7.66
N ARG A 115 -9.97 -16.14 -6.34
CA ARG A 115 -11.19 -16.18 -5.53
C ARG A 115 -11.91 -14.85 -5.44
N LEU A 116 -11.15 -13.76 -5.33
CA LEU A 116 -11.70 -12.41 -5.11
C LEU A 116 -11.58 -11.53 -6.35
N GLN A 117 -10.84 -11.96 -7.37
CA GLN A 117 -10.55 -11.15 -8.55
C GLN A 117 -9.85 -9.83 -8.17
N SER A 118 -9.16 -9.80 -7.03
CA SER A 118 -8.53 -8.60 -6.46
C SER A 118 -7.06 -8.44 -6.85
N VAL A 119 -6.42 -9.50 -7.37
CA VAL A 119 -5.05 -9.45 -7.90
C VAL A 119 -5.09 -9.71 -9.41
N HIS A 120 -4.46 -8.84 -10.19
CA HIS A 120 -4.35 -8.97 -11.64
C HIS A 120 -3.10 -9.74 -12.06
N THR A 121 -1.93 -9.29 -11.59
CA THR A 121 -0.63 -9.85 -11.97
C THR A 121 0.28 -9.92 -10.76
N VAL A 122 0.96 -11.05 -10.58
CA VAL A 122 2.08 -11.19 -9.63
C VAL A 122 3.37 -10.97 -10.42
N PHE A 123 4.27 -10.15 -9.88
CA PHE A 123 5.57 -9.86 -10.50
C PHE A 123 6.69 -10.05 -9.49
N SER A 124 7.89 -10.32 -10.01
CA SER A 124 9.08 -10.49 -9.18
C SER A 124 10.32 -10.02 -9.92
N ALA A 125 11.30 -9.51 -9.17
CA ALA A 125 12.62 -9.17 -9.70
C ALA A 125 13.70 -10.00 -8.99
N PRO A 126 14.83 -10.33 -9.65
CA PRO A 126 15.94 -11.04 -9.03
C PRO A 126 16.47 -10.35 -7.76
N ALA A 127 17.02 -11.13 -6.84
CA ALA A 127 17.68 -10.63 -5.64
C ALA A 127 18.89 -9.74 -5.98
N VAL A 128 19.19 -8.77 -5.12
CA VAL A 128 20.39 -7.92 -5.24
C VAL A 128 21.44 -8.42 -4.23
N PRO A 129 22.56 -9.03 -4.69
CA PRO A 129 23.53 -9.71 -3.81
C PRO A 129 24.47 -8.75 -3.05
N SER A 130 24.08 -7.49 -2.90
CA SER A 130 24.83 -6.43 -2.22
C SER A 130 23.88 -5.36 -1.68
N GLY A 131 24.28 -4.66 -0.61
CA GLY A 131 23.46 -3.62 0.01
C GLY A 131 23.15 -2.44 -0.93
N THR A 132 24.04 -2.18 -1.90
CA THR A 132 23.79 -1.28 -3.02
C THR A 132 23.69 -2.05 -4.33
N GLY A 133 22.73 -1.70 -5.18
CA GLY A 133 22.53 -2.33 -6.49
C GLY A 133 21.12 -2.10 -7.01
N GLN A 134 20.81 -2.63 -8.20
CA GLN A 134 19.51 -2.46 -8.82
C GLN A 134 18.95 -3.78 -9.32
N THR A 135 17.62 -3.88 -9.32
CA THR A 135 16.87 -4.97 -9.96
C THR A 135 15.58 -4.40 -10.51
N SER A 136 15.02 -5.01 -11.55
CA SER A 136 13.79 -4.52 -12.16
C SER A 136 12.86 -5.66 -12.61
N ALA A 137 11.59 -5.31 -12.74
CA ALA A 137 10.55 -6.17 -13.29
C ALA A 137 9.56 -5.33 -14.11
N GLU A 138 8.84 -5.99 -15.00
CA GLU A 138 7.74 -5.38 -15.75
C GLU A 138 6.41 -5.76 -15.12
N LEU A 139 5.45 -4.83 -15.13
CA LEU A 139 4.09 -5.05 -14.66
C LEU A 139 3.09 -4.37 -15.60
N GLU A 140 1.84 -4.84 -15.59
CA GLU A 140 0.74 -4.25 -16.35
C GLU A 140 -0.37 -3.84 -15.38
N ALA A 141 -0.84 -2.60 -15.52
CA ALA A 141 -1.92 -2.02 -14.73
C ALA A 141 -3.17 -1.83 -15.58
N HIS A 142 -4.31 -2.05 -14.95
CA HIS A 142 -5.64 -1.91 -15.54
C HIS A 142 -6.54 -1.09 -14.62
N ALA A 143 -7.58 -0.43 -15.13
CA ALA A 143 -8.41 0.48 -14.34
C ALA A 143 -9.05 -0.14 -13.08
N ARG A 144 -9.28 -1.47 -13.05
CA ARG A 144 -9.76 -2.17 -11.84
C ARG A 144 -8.66 -2.60 -10.87
N HIS A 145 -7.42 -2.58 -11.32
CA HIS A 145 -6.23 -3.05 -10.62
C HIS A 145 -5.10 -2.06 -10.89
N SER A 146 -5.22 -0.85 -10.32
CA SER A 146 -4.26 0.24 -10.49
C SER A 146 -3.26 0.32 -9.35
N LEU A 147 -3.48 -0.42 -8.26
CA LEU A 147 -2.63 -0.40 -7.08
C LEU A 147 -1.46 -1.37 -7.26
N VAL A 148 -0.29 -0.96 -6.82
CA VAL A 148 0.92 -1.79 -6.77
C VAL A 148 1.40 -1.90 -5.34
N SER A 149 1.63 -3.13 -4.91
CA SER A 149 2.34 -3.45 -3.68
C SER A 149 3.51 -4.38 -3.96
N PHE A 150 4.60 -4.20 -3.23
CA PHE A 150 5.71 -5.15 -3.24
C PHE A 150 6.43 -5.15 -1.89
N VAL A 151 7.25 -6.20 -1.70
CA VAL A 151 8.11 -6.38 -0.54
C VAL A 151 9.49 -6.90 -0.98
N VAL A 152 10.53 -6.47 -0.26
CA VAL A 152 11.93 -6.92 -0.38
C VAL A 152 12.49 -7.09 1.04
N ARG A 153 12.90 -8.30 1.41
CA ARG A 153 13.53 -8.56 2.72
C ARG A 153 14.93 -7.94 2.76
N ILE A 154 15.26 -7.35 3.90
CA ILE A 154 16.62 -6.90 4.24
C ILE A 154 17.40 -8.13 4.71
N VAL A 155 18.55 -8.42 4.10
CA VAL A 155 19.33 -9.63 4.38
C VAL A 155 20.74 -9.28 4.85
N PRO A 156 21.20 -9.79 6.00
CA PRO A 156 20.42 -10.50 7.02
C PRO A 156 19.56 -9.52 7.85
N SER A 157 18.45 -10.02 8.39
CA SER A 157 17.65 -9.34 9.41
C SER A 157 16.79 -10.37 10.16
N PRO A 158 16.24 -10.03 11.34
CA PRO A 158 15.22 -10.85 12.02
C PRO A 158 14.01 -11.06 11.09
N ASP A 159 13.25 -10.00 10.85
CA ASP A 159 12.03 -10.00 10.04
C ASP A 159 11.84 -8.66 9.29
N TRP A 160 12.94 -7.95 9.02
CA TRP A 160 12.90 -6.61 8.43
C TRP A 160 12.79 -6.63 6.91
N PHE A 161 12.00 -5.71 6.37
CA PHE A 161 11.79 -5.55 4.93
C PHE A 161 11.62 -4.09 4.53
N VAL A 162 11.66 -3.82 3.23
CA VAL A 162 11.19 -2.57 2.62
C VAL A 162 10.13 -2.92 1.59
N GLY A 163 9.24 -1.97 1.28
CA GLY A 163 8.17 -2.23 0.32
C GLY A 163 7.29 -1.03 0.07
N ILE A 164 6.29 -1.24 -0.78
CA ILE A 164 5.18 -0.30 -1.00
C ILE A 164 3.88 -1.03 -0.70
N ASP A 165 2.97 -0.37 0.04
CA ASP A 165 1.56 -0.78 0.21
C ASP A 165 0.68 0.13 -0.66
N SER A 166 -0.02 -0.49 -1.62
CA SER A 166 -1.16 0.08 -2.33
C SER A 166 -0.89 1.43 -3.04
N LEU A 167 0.25 1.58 -3.72
CA LEU A 167 0.52 2.75 -4.54
C LEU A 167 -0.36 2.77 -5.78
N ASP A 168 -1.20 3.79 -5.92
CA ASP A 168 -2.05 3.96 -7.10
C ASP A 168 -1.28 4.55 -8.29
N LEU A 169 -1.20 3.79 -9.38
CA LEU A 169 -0.63 4.23 -10.65
C LEU A 169 -1.61 5.04 -11.49
N CYS A 170 -2.89 5.04 -11.14
CA CYS A 170 -3.93 5.80 -11.82
C CYS A 170 -4.12 7.17 -11.17
N ASP A 171 -4.47 8.15 -12.00
CA ASP A 171 -4.89 9.48 -11.59
C ASP A 171 -6.10 9.87 -12.45
N GLY A 172 -7.29 9.50 -11.97
CA GLY A 172 -8.57 9.74 -12.66
C GLY A 172 -8.66 9.00 -13.99
N ASP A 173 -8.45 9.72 -15.10
CA ASP A 173 -8.51 9.21 -16.47
C ASP A 173 -7.13 8.93 -17.08
N ARG A 174 -6.05 9.14 -16.32
CA ARG A 174 -4.66 9.02 -16.79
C ARG A 174 -3.85 8.05 -15.95
N TRP A 175 -2.81 7.52 -16.57
CA TRP A 175 -1.76 6.77 -15.93
C TRP A 175 -0.63 7.72 -15.55
N ARG A 176 -0.11 7.61 -14.32
CA ARG A 176 1.05 8.39 -13.89
C ARG A 176 2.25 7.98 -14.72
N GLU A 177 2.94 8.94 -15.33
CA GLU A 177 4.08 8.64 -16.21
C GLU A 177 5.28 8.08 -15.42
N GLU A 178 5.54 8.62 -14.23
CA GLU A 178 6.62 8.20 -13.35
C GLU A 178 6.22 8.40 -11.89
N VAL A 179 6.63 7.48 -11.01
CA VAL A 179 6.53 7.63 -9.56
C VAL A 179 7.86 7.21 -8.93
N THR A 180 8.44 8.11 -8.15
CA THR A 180 9.63 7.83 -7.34
C THR A 180 9.27 7.89 -5.86
N VAL A 181 9.63 6.84 -5.11
CA VAL A 181 9.35 6.70 -3.68
C VAL A 181 10.63 6.29 -2.96
N ASP A 182 10.99 7.03 -1.90
CA ASP A 182 12.03 6.58 -0.98
C ASP A 182 11.44 5.56 -0.01
N LEU A 183 12.14 4.44 0.17
CA LEU A 183 11.69 3.32 1.00
C LEU A 183 12.41 3.33 2.34
N TYR A 184 11.69 2.96 3.39
CA TYR A 184 12.20 2.86 4.75
C TYR A 184 12.00 1.44 5.29
N PRO A 185 12.87 0.98 6.21
CA PRO A 185 12.75 -0.35 6.80
C PRO A 185 11.49 -0.47 7.65
N HIS A 186 10.83 -1.62 7.54
CA HIS A 186 9.70 -2.05 8.34
C HIS A 186 10.05 -3.35 9.06
N ASP A 187 9.51 -3.51 10.27
CA ASP A 187 9.55 -4.71 11.09
C ASP A 187 8.23 -5.47 10.92
N ALA A 188 8.28 -6.79 10.69
CA ALA A 188 7.08 -7.57 10.42
C ALA A 188 6.29 -7.93 11.70
N GLY A 189 6.88 -7.74 12.88
CA GLY A 189 6.29 -8.05 14.17
C GLY A 189 6.29 -9.55 14.49
N THR A 190 7.19 -10.34 13.88
CA THR A 190 7.22 -11.81 14.00
C THR A 190 8.51 -12.34 14.62
N ASP A 191 9.62 -11.61 14.57
CA ASP A 191 10.89 -11.93 15.24
C ASP A 191 11.45 -10.73 16.02
N SER A 192 11.70 -10.93 17.31
CA SER A 192 12.17 -9.93 18.28
C SER A 192 13.70 -9.79 18.32
N GLY A 193 14.42 -10.22 17.28
CA GLY A 193 15.85 -9.97 17.13
C GLY A 193 16.19 -8.47 17.06
N PHE A 194 17.23 -8.04 17.77
CA PHE A 194 17.56 -6.60 17.89
C PHE A 194 18.55 -6.07 16.84
N THR A 195 19.24 -6.97 16.15
CA THR A 195 20.32 -6.67 15.20
C THR A 195 20.22 -7.54 13.97
N PHE A 196 20.85 -7.11 12.87
CA PHE A 196 20.82 -7.81 11.58
C PHE A 196 21.14 -9.32 11.66
N SER A 197 22.06 -9.73 12.54
CA SER A 197 22.53 -11.11 12.67
C SER A 197 22.07 -11.79 13.96
N SER A 198 20.97 -11.33 14.55
CA SER A 198 20.42 -11.95 15.76
C SER A 198 19.94 -13.37 15.45
N PRO A 199 20.06 -14.32 16.40
CA PRO A 199 19.38 -15.61 16.25
C PRO A 199 17.86 -15.39 16.31
N ASN A 200 17.10 -16.29 15.69
CA ASN A 200 15.65 -16.20 15.67
C ASN A 200 15.07 -16.18 17.09
N PHE A 201 14.16 -15.25 17.35
CA PHE A 201 13.46 -15.11 18.61
C PHE A 201 12.01 -14.68 18.36
N ALA A 202 11.09 -15.63 18.27
CA ALA A 202 9.70 -15.36 17.89
C ALA A 202 9.02 -14.32 18.80
N THR A 203 8.35 -13.35 18.17
CA THR A 203 7.52 -12.35 18.85
C THR A 203 6.19 -12.99 19.28
N ILE A 204 5.96 -13.12 20.59
CA ILE A 204 4.77 -13.76 21.16
C ILE A 204 4.18 -12.87 22.26
N PRO A 205 2.94 -12.36 22.11
CA PRO A 205 2.08 -12.47 20.92
C PRO A 205 2.69 -11.79 19.69
N GLN A 206 2.27 -12.18 18.48
CA GLN A 206 2.70 -11.50 17.25
C GLN A 206 2.31 -10.02 17.33
N ASP A 207 3.22 -9.14 16.90
CA ASP A 207 2.98 -7.70 16.78
C ASP A 207 2.59 -7.34 15.33
N THR A 208 2.09 -6.12 15.12
CA THR A 208 1.77 -5.61 13.79
C THR A 208 3.01 -5.07 13.09
N VAL A 209 2.93 -4.90 11.76
CA VAL A 209 3.99 -4.24 10.99
C VAL A 209 4.21 -2.82 11.50
N THR A 210 5.46 -2.46 11.79
CA THR A 210 5.85 -1.12 12.24
C THR A 210 7.01 -0.58 11.42
N GLU A 211 7.09 0.74 11.25
CA GLU A 211 8.27 1.38 10.65
C GLU A 211 9.45 1.36 11.63
N VAL A 212 10.61 0.89 11.17
CA VAL A 212 11.84 0.91 11.96
C VAL A 212 12.40 2.33 11.94
N ARG A 213 12.33 2.99 13.09
CA ARG A 213 12.94 4.31 13.27
C ARG A 213 14.43 4.17 13.59
N VAL A 214 15.27 4.60 12.66
CA VAL A 214 16.74 4.67 12.77
C VAL A 214 17.22 5.92 13.50
#